data_AF-A0A1Q6FGX0-F1
#
_entry.id   AF-A0A1Q6FGX0-F1
#
_cell.length_a   1.000
_cell.length_b   1.000
_cell.length_c   1.000
_cell.angle_alpha   90.00
_cell.angle_beta   90.00
_cell.angle_gamma   90.00
#
_symmetry.space_group_name_H-M   'P 1'
#
loop_
_entity.id
_entity.type
_entity.pdbx_description
1 polymer ?
#
loop_
_entity_poly.entity_id
_entity_poly.type
_entity_poly.pdbx_seq_one_letter_code
_entity_poly.pdbx_strand_id
1 'polypeptide(L)'
;MRQFYALLCLLLFSGACSEDDTPNPAVKFSSPDSDVKISQDGTSAAITATHHAGQFVLTMEKNFEAVPESDRSWCTAVLSGDRLTVEIEENAEELRNAAISIMNGESVIGKITVEQGVAPTLSLESNTAEFTNEGGGIDHSASRRRPIPTAETGRPW
;
A
#
# COMPACT_ATOMS: atom_id res chain seq x y z
N MET A 1 -62.64 35.88 -20.02
CA MET A 1 -61.47 35.47 -20.83
C MET A 1 -60.16 36.17 -20.43
N ARG A 2 -59.99 36.69 -19.20
CA ARG A 2 -58.74 37.40 -18.82
C ARG A 2 -58.15 36.99 -17.47
N GLN A 3 -58.86 36.18 -16.68
CA GLN A 3 -58.41 35.67 -15.38
C GLN A 3 -57.77 34.27 -15.44
N PHE A 4 -57.94 33.52 -16.54
CA PHE A 4 -57.31 32.19 -16.67
C PHE A 4 -55.82 32.25 -17.01
N TYR A 5 -55.35 33.35 -17.62
CA TYR A 5 -53.94 33.53 -17.96
C TYR A 5 -53.05 33.82 -16.75
N ALA A 6 -53.61 34.43 -15.68
CA ALA A 6 -52.84 34.71 -14.47
C ALA A 6 -52.53 33.44 -13.66
N LEU A 7 -53.40 32.42 -13.72
CA LEU A 7 -53.21 31.14 -13.05
C LEU A 7 -52.27 30.19 -13.81
N LEU A 8 -52.23 30.29 -15.15
CA LEU A 8 -51.31 29.47 -15.96
C LEU A 8 -49.85 29.94 -15.86
N CYS A 9 -49.60 31.23 -15.64
CA CYS A 9 -48.24 31.77 -15.43
C CYS A 9 -47.64 31.38 -14.06
N LEU A 10 -48.47 31.06 -13.07
CA LEU A 10 -48.02 30.67 -11.72
C LEU A 10 -47.56 29.20 -11.65
N LEU A 11 -47.96 28.38 -12.62
CA LEU A 11 -47.54 26.98 -12.75
C LEU A 11 -46.23 26.80 -13.54
N LEU A 12 -45.72 27.86 -14.19
CA LEU A 12 -44.46 27.82 -14.94
C LEU A 12 -43.24 28.28 -14.12
N PHE A 13 -43.45 28.68 -12.85
CA PHE A 13 -42.38 29.06 -11.91
C PHE A 13 -42.05 27.98 -10.87
N SER A 14 -42.59 26.77 -11.01
CA SER A 14 -42.08 25.59 -10.29
C SER A 14 -41.02 24.87 -11.14
N GLY A 15 -40.09 25.64 -11.70
CA GLY A 15 -38.75 25.14 -11.96
C GLY A 15 -38.10 24.93 -10.60
N ALA A 16 -38.41 23.81 -9.95
CA ALA A 16 -37.63 23.28 -8.86
C ALA A 16 -36.30 22.80 -9.45
N CYS A 17 -35.42 23.74 -9.80
CA CYS A 17 -33.99 23.53 -9.62
C CYS A 17 -33.78 23.46 -8.10
N SER A 18 -34.12 22.32 -7.53
CA SER A 18 -33.33 21.84 -6.41
C SER A 18 -31.97 21.58 -7.05
N GLU A 19 -31.10 22.59 -7.03
CA GLU A 19 -29.66 22.32 -6.91
C GLU A 19 -29.60 21.39 -5.70
N ASP A 20 -29.58 20.08 -5.97
CA ASP A 20 -29.44 19.05 -4.97
C ASP A 20 -27.99 19.16 -4.49
N ASP A 21 -27.73 20.20 -3.69
CA ASP A 21 -26.52 20.45 -2.91
C ASP A 21 -26.41 19.40 -1.79
N THR A 22 -26.81 18.16 -2.07
CA THR A 22 -26.49 17.02 -1.22
C THR A 22 -24.98 16.87 -1.32
N PRO A 23 -24.21 17.18 -0.26
CA PRO A 23 -22.76 17.10 -0.34
C PRO A 23 -22.39 15.67 -0.76
N ASN A 24 -21.58 15.56 -1.83
CA ASN A 24 -21.10 14.28 -2.34
C ASN A 24 -20.58 13.44 -1.15
N PRO A 25 -21.12 12.23 -0.92
CA PRO A 25 -20.79 11.47 0.28
C PRO A 25 -19.32 11.08 0.28
N ALA A 26 -18.50 11.78 1.06
CA ALA A 26 -17.08 11.48 1.19
C ALA A 26 -16.86 10.17 1.95
N VAL A 27 -15.91 9.35 1.47
CA VAL A 27 -15.42 8.18 2.20
C VAL A 27 -14.39 8.60 3.24
N LYS A 28 -14.30 7.85 4.34
CA LYS A 28 -13.17 7.92 5.25
C LYS A 28 -12.41 6.60 5.23
N PHE A 29 -11.13 6.69 4.90
CA PHE A 29 -10.20 5.59 4.92
C PHE A 29 -9.52 5.47 6.28
N SER A 30 -9.20 4.24 6.62
CA SER A 30 -8.25 3.91 7.68
C SER A 30 -7.42 2.71 7.24
N SER A 31 -6.20 2.60 7.75
CA SER A 31 -5.35 1.44 7.53
C SER A 31 -4.44 1.26 8.74
N PRO A 32 -4.19 0.01 9.18
CA PRO A 32 -3.17 -0.27 10.18
C PRO A 32 -1.75 -0.25 9.59
N ASP A 33 -1.61 -0.27 8.26
CA ASP A 33 -0.33 -0.38 7.59
C ASP A 33 0.43 0.96 7.62
N SER A 34 1.68 0.94 8.09
CA SER A 34 2.52 2.15 8.18
C SER A 34 2.89 2.76 6.82
N ASP A 35 2.85 1.92 5.78
CA ASP A 35 3.14 2.31 4.40
C ASP A 35 1.94 2.99 3.71
N VAL A 36 0.81 3.10 4.41
CA VAL A 36 -0.40 3.78 3.96
C VAL A 36 -0.57 5.09 4.75
N LYS A 37 -0.46 6.21 4.06
CA LYS A 37 -0.70 7.55 4.63
C LYS A 37 -2.09 8.01 4.29
N ILE A 38 -2.90 8.28 5.30
CA ILE A 38 -4.25 8.83 5.12
C ILE A 38 -4.20 10.36 5.26
N SER A 39 -4.89 11.07 4.37
CA SER A 39 -5.03 12.52 4.43
C SER A 39 -5.80 12.96 5.69
N GLN A 40 -5.63 14.23 6.10
CA GLN A 40 -6.26 14.76 7.31
C GLN A 40 -7.80 14.68 7.29
N ASP A 41 -8.41 14.83 6.12
CA ASP A 41 -9.86 14.72 5.91
C ASP A 41 -10.34 13.26 5.77
N GLY A 42 -9.42 12.30 5.66
CA GLY A 42 -9.69 10.87 5.53
C GLY A 42 -10.10 10.42 4.13
N THR A 43 -10.21 11.31 3.15
CA THR A 43 -10.77 11.01 1.82
C THR A 43 -9.73 10.52 0.81
N SER A 44 -8.45 10.61 1.16
CA SER A 44 -7.35 10.21 0.31
C SER A 44 -6.35 9.32 1.06
N ALA A 45 -5.79 8.35 0.35
CA ALA A 45 -4.71 7.50 0.85
C ALA A 45 -3.53 7.51 -0.13
N ALA A 46 -2.31 7.50 0.41
CA ALA A 46 -1.09 7.32 -0.36
C ALA A 46 -0.37 6.05 0.09
N ILE A 47 -0.10 5.14 -0.83
CA ILE A 47 0.57 3.87 -0.60
C ILE A 47 1.97 3.95 -1.19
N THR A 48 2.97 3.60 -0.38
CA THR A 48 4.35 3.41 -0.85
C THR A 48 4.66 1.92 -0.90
N ALA A 49 4.80 1.36 -2.10
CA ALA A 49 5.07 -0.04 -2.31
C ALA A 49 6.53 -0.29 -2.72
N THR A 50 7.07 -1.43 -2.28
CA THR A 50 8.35 -1.92 -2.80
C THR A 50 8.18 -2.48 -4.22
N HIS A 51 9.29 -2.84 -4.86
CA HIS A 51 9.26 -3.43 -6.19
C HIS A 51 8.54 -4.79 -6.28
N HIS A 52 8.40 -5.52 -5.17
CA HIS A 52 7.71 -6.81 -5.15
C HIS A 52 6.20 -6.67 -5.34
N ALA A 53 5.56 -7.74 -5.80
CA ALA A 53 4.11 -7.85 -5.74
C ALA A 53 3.62 -7.80 -4.28
N GLY A 54 2.46 -7.19 -4.05
CA GLY A 54 1.95 -6.98 -2.69
C GLY A 54 0.47 -6.63 -2.65
N GLN A 55 -0.08 -6.68 -1.45
CA GLN A 55 -1.47 -6.34 -1.18
C GLN A 55 -1.54 -5.38 0.01
N PHE A 56 -2.31 -4.31 -0.13
CA PHE A 56 -2.58 -3.33 0.90
C PHE A 56 -4.06 -3.33 1.23
N VAL A 57 -4.39 -3.15 2.51
CA VAL A 57 -5.77 -3.23 2.99
C VAL A 57 -6.15 -1.92 3.65
N LEU A 58 -7.23 -1.35 3.16
CA LEU A 58 -7.87 -0.17 3.73
C LEU A 58 -9.28 -0.54 4.18
N THR A 59 -9.71 0.07 5.27
CA THR A 59 -11.09 0.01 5.76
C THR A 59 -11.80 1.31 5.40
N MET A 60 -12.97 1.21 4.79
CA MET A 60 -13.86 2.31 4.47
C MET A 60 -14.98 2.39 5.51
N GLU A 61 -15.11 3.52 6.22
CA GLU A 61 -16.11 3.68 7.29
C GLU A 61 -17.58 3.55 6.83
N LYS A 62 -17.86 3.58 5.53
CA LYS A 62 -19.23 3.51 4.99
C LYS A 62 -19.32 2.64 3.74
N ASN A 63 -20.40 1.84 3.71
CA ASN A 63 -20.76 0.92 2.63
C ASN A 63 -21.83 1.55 1.72
N PHE A 64 -21.45 2.59 0.97
CA PHE A 64 -22.23 2.97 -0.21
C PHE A 64 -21.94 1.96 -1.33
N GLU A 65 -22.76 1.94 -2.39
CA GLU A 65 -22.41 1.24 -3.63
C GLU A 65 -21.23 1.96 -4.30
N ALA A 66 -20.03 1.67 -3.80
CA ALA A 66 -18.79 2.25 -4.29
C ALA A 66 -18.07 1.26 -5.19
N VAL A 67 -17.48 1.76 -6.26
CA VAL A 67 -16.72 0.96 -7.22
C VAL A 67 -15.31 1.57 -7.31
N PRO A 68 -14.27 0.82 -6.93
CA PRO A 68 -12.91 1.27 -7.18
C PRO A 68 -12.56 1.13 -8.66
N GLU A 69 -11.98 2.17 -9.24
CA GLU A 69 -11.51 2.19 -10.62
C GLU A 69 -10.03 2.57 -10.65
N SER A 70 -9.20 1.72 -11.25
CA SER A 70 -7.77 1.99 -11.43
C SER A 70 -7.47 2.53 -12.83
N ASP A 71 -6.52 3.46 -12.91
CA ASP A 71 -5.99 3.99 -14.18
C ASP A 71 -4.85 3.14 -14.78
N ARG A 72 -4.42 2.08 -14.07
CA ARG A 72 -3.33 1.18 -14.45
C ARG A 72 -3.69 -0.27 -14.20
N SER A 73 -3.37 -1.16 -15.14
CA SER A 73 -3.66 -2.59 -15.01
C SER A 73 -2.84 -3.32 -13.94
N TRP A 74 -1.63 -2.83 -13.63
CA TRP A 74 -0.72 -3.44 -12.64
C TRP A 74 -1.07 -3.12 -11.19
N CYS A 75 -2.01 -2.19 -10.97
CA CYS A 75 -2.51 -1.79 -9.66
C CYS A 75 -4.02 -1.94 -9.70
N THR A 76 -4.57 -2.92 -9.00
CA THR A 76 -6.02 -3.15 -9.00
C THR A 76 -6.58 -2.96 -7.60
N ALA A 77 -7.88 -2.72 -7.50
CA ALA A 77 -8.54 -2.60 -6.23
C ALA A 77 -9.90 -3.29 -6.27
N VAL A 78 -10.22 -3.99 -5.19
CA VAL A 78 -11.49 -4.71 -5.02
C VAL A 78 -12.08 -4.30 -3.69
N LEU A 79 -13.33 -3.84 -3.72
CA LEU A 79 -14.11 -3.52 -2.53
C LEU A 79 -15.03 -4.70 -2.20
N SER A 80 -14.93 -5.21 -0.97
CA SER A 80 -15.82 -6.25 -0.45
C SER A 80 -16.31 -5.84 0.94
N GLY A 81 -17.56 -5.39 1.03
CA GLY A 81 -18.08 -4.77 2.24
C GLY A 81 -17.37 -3.43 2.50
N ASP A 82 -16.80 -3.29 3.69
CA ASP A 82 -16.00 -2.14 4.11
C ASP A 82 -14.49 -2.30 3.80
N ARG A 83 -14.09 -3.47 3.30
CA ARG A 83 -12.69 -3.81 3.06
C ARG A 83 -12.30 -3.53 1.62
N LEU A 84 -11.47 -2.51 1.42
CA LEU A 84 -10.84 -2.22 0.15
C LEU A 84 -9.47 -2.87 0.10
N THR A 85 -9.29 -3.75 -0.87
CA THR A 85 -8.05 -4.51 -1.06
C THR A 85 -7.38 -4.00 -2.33
N VAL A 86 -6.18 -3.43 -2.20
CA VAL A 86 -5.37 -2.93 -3.31
C VAL A 86 -4.28 -3.96 -3.61
N GLU A 87 -4.24 -4.47 -4.82
CA GLU A 87 -3.25 -5.44 -5.29
C GLU A 87 -2.30 -4.78 -6.28
N ILE A 88 -1.01 -5.00 -6.07
CA ILE A 88 0.07 -4.40 -6.84
C ILE A 88 0.93 -5.53 -7.39
N GLU A 89 1.13 -5.53 -8.71
CA GLU A 89 2.04 -6.46 -9.39
C GLU A 89 3.51 -6.07 -9.18
N GLU A 90 4.41 -7.03 -9.39
CA GLU A 90 5.85 -6.78 -9.31
C GLU A 90 6.31 -5.75 -10.37
N ASN A 91 7.33 -4.97 -10.01
CA ASN A 91 7.97 -3.98 -10.86
C ASN A 91 9.46 -4.30 -11.04
N ALA A 92 9.84 -4.61 -12.28
CA ALA A 92 11.23 -4.86 -12.66
C ALA A 92 11.86 -3.69 -13.43
N GLU A 93 11.11 -2.62 -13.67
CA GLU A 93 11.50 -1.54 -14.58
C GLU A 93 11.89 -0.27 -13.81
N GLU A 94 11.15 0.83 -13.97
CA GLU A 94 11.40 2.12 -13.34
C GLU A 94 10.33 2.46 -12.30
N LEU A 95 10.57 3.51 -11.52
CA LEU A 95 9.60 4.02 -10.56
C LEU A 95 8.29 4.36 -11.29
N ARG A 96 7.15 3.85 -10.78
CA ARG A 96 5.85 3.99 -11.43
C ARG A 96 4.75 4.37 -10.45
N ASN A 97 3.71 5.02 -10.99
CA ASN A 97 2.58 5.54 -10.23
C ASN A 97 1.23 5.11 -10.81
N ALA A 98 0.27 4.87 -9.94
CA ALA A 98 -1.13 4.61 -10.27
C ALA A 98 -2.06 5.42 -9.37
N ALA A 99 -3.25 5.69 -9.89
CA ALA A 99 -4.34 6.31 -9.17
C ALA A 99 -5.58 5.41 -9.22
N ILE A 100 -6.16 5.16 -8.05
CA ILE A 100 -7.45 4.49 -7.90
C ILE A 100 -8.47 5.53 -7.45
N SER A 101 -9.54 5.67 -8.20
CA SER A 101 -10.69 6.51 -7.84
C SER A 101 -11.77 5.63 -7.22
N ILE A 102 -12.30 6.05 -6.07
CA ILE A 102 -13.47 5.41 -5.48
C ILE A 102 -14.70 6.14 -6.01
N MET A 103 -15.44 5.47 -6.89
CA MET A 103 -16.61 6.00 -7.57
C MET A 103 -17.87 5.66 -6.78
N ASN A 104 -18.81 6.61 -6.70
CA ASN A 104 -20.20 6.35 -6.34
C ASN A 104 -21.09 6.94 -7.44
N GLY A 105 -21.65 6.08 -8.29
CA GLY A 105 -22.21 6.50 -9.56
C GLY A 105 -21.16 7.21 -10.42
N GLU A 106 -21.44 8.45 -10.83
CA GLU A 106 -20.53 9.28 -11.65
C GLU A 106 -19.56 10.12 -10.80
N SER A 107 -19.69 10.10 -9.48
CA SER A 107 -18.93 10.97 -8.58
C SER A 107 -17.73 10.26 -7.97
N VAL A 108 -16.57 10.93 -7.97
CA VAL A 108 -15.40 10.48 -7.21
C VAL A 108 -15.56 10.90 -5.75
N ILE A 109 -15.60 9.94 -4.85
CA ILE A 109 -15.80 10.15 -3.41
C ILE A 109 -14.53 9.93 -2.57
N GLY A 110 -13.50 9.33 -3.16
CA GLY A 110 -12.20 9.12 -2.53
C GLY A 110 -11.11 8.80 -3.55
N LYS A 111 -9.85 8.97 -3.17
CA LYS A 111 -8.69 8.75 -4.05
C LYS A 111 -7.59 7.98 -3.36
N ILE A 112 -6.93 7.09 -4.09
CA ILE A 112 -5.75 6.37 -3.62
C ILE A 112 -4.65 6.56 -4.64
N THR A 113 -3.48 7.02 -4.19
CA THR A 113 -2.28 7.11 -5.02
C THR A 113 -1.30 6.04 -4.60
N VAL A 114 -0.75 5.33 -5.57
CA VAL A 114 0.24 4.27 -5.35
C VAL A 114 1.53 4.66 -6.04
N GLU A 115 2.62 4.73 -5.27
CA GLU A 115 3.98 4.86 -5.78
C GLU A 115 4.70 3.53 -5.56
N GLN A 116 5.27 2.95 -6.62
CA GLN A 116 6.01 1.70 -6.55
C GLN A 116 7.46 1.88 -6.98
N GLY A 117 8.37 1.46 -6.10
CA GLY A 117 9.81 1.48 -6.36
C GLY A 117 10.30 0.41 -7.35
N VAL A 118 11.60 0.44 -7.62
CA VAL A 118 12.34 -0.51 -8.49
C VAL A 118 13.26 -1.40 -7.65
N ALA A 119 13.53 -2.62 -8.12
CA ALA A 119 14.51 -3.51 -7.51
C ALA A 119 15.91 -2.86 -7.46
N PRO A 120 16.61 -2.87 -6.32
CA PRO A 120 17.97 -2.36 -6.27
C PRO A 120 18.90 -3.26 -7.09
N THR A 121 19.65 -2.66 -8.03
CA THR A 121 20.67 -3.36 -8.81
C THR A 121 22.04 -3.14 -8.19
N LEU A 122 22.74 -4.21 -7.82
CA LEU A 122 24.16 -4.16 -7.48
C LEU A 122 24.99 -4.33 -8.75
N SER A 123 25.62 -3.26 -9.20
CA SER A 123 26.55 -3.29 -10.34
C SER A 123 27.99 -3.26 -9.84
N LEU A 124 28.79 -4.25 -10.23
CA LEU A 124 30.22 -4.28 -9.96
C LEU A 124 30.96 -3.70 -11.16
N GLU A 125 31.89 -2.75 -10.92
CA GLU A 125 32.75 -2.17 -11.96
C GLU A 125 33.79 -3.19 -12.46
N SER A 126 34.08 -4.23 -11.68
CA SER A 126 34.96 -5.33 -12.06
C SER A 126 34.39 -6.67 -11.59
N ASN A 127 34.84 -7.79 -12.19
CA ASN A 127 34.42 -9.14 -11.79
C ASN A 127 34.92 -9.54 -10.38
N THR A 128 35.63 -8.65 -9.68
CA THR A 128 36.23 -8.89 -8.38
C THR A 128 35.66 -7.90 -7.37
N ALA A 129 35.04 -8.42 -6.30
CA ALA A 129 34.73 -7.65 -5.12
C ALA A 129 35.76 -8.01 -4.04
N GLU A 130 36.62 -7.06 -3.67
CA GLU A 130 37.56 -7.23 -2.56
C GLU A 130 36.91 -6.80 -1.26
N PHE A 131 36.71 -7.75 -0.34
CA PHE A 131 36.28 -7.46 1.02
C PHE A 131 37.51 -7.49 1.92
N THR A 132 37.85 -6.36 2.55
CA THR A 132 38.89 -6.33 3.57
C THR A 132 38.33 -6.91 4.86
N ASN A 133 38.97 -7.96 5.38
CA ASN A 133 38.62 -8.49 6.68
C ASN A 133 39.29 -7.63 7.77
N GLU A 134 38.65 -6.56 8.21
CA GLU A 134 39.03 -5.92 9.48
C GLU A 134 38.49 -6.73 10.68
N GLY A 135 38.56 -8.06 10.58
CA GLY A 135 38.10 -9.00 11.57
C GLY A 135 39.05 -9.02 12.76
N GLY A 136 38.55 -8.58 13.91
CA GLY A 136 39.21 -8.67 15.20
C GLY A 136 39.77 -10.07 15.44
N GLY A 137 41.03 -10.12 15.86
CA GLY A 137 41.79 -11.35 16.01
C GLY A 137 41.05 -12.39 16.86
N ILE A 138 40.76 -13.54 16.25
CA ILE A 138 40.44 -14.76 16.99
C ILE A 138 41.72 -15.23 17.69
N ASP A 139 41.84 -14.93 18.98
CA ASP A 139 42.85 -15.56 19.83
C ASP A 139 42.53 -17.05 19.93
N HIS A 140 43.18 -17.87 19.10
CA HIS A 140 43.23 -19.30 19.30
C HIS A 140 44.19 -19.61 20.45
N SER A 141 43.79 -19.26 21.68
CA SER A 141 44.38 -19.85 22.88
C SER A 141 43.91 -21.30 23.01
N ALA A 142 44.51 -22.16 22.17
CA ALA A 142 44.40 -23.60 22.28
C ALA A 142 44.94 -24.04 23.65
N SER A 143 44.02 -24.32 24.57
CA SER A 143 44.32 -24.97 25.84
C SER A 143 44.93 -26.34 25.55
N ARG A 144 46.27 -26.44 25.61
CA ARG A 144 46.98 -27.72 25.60
C ARG A 144 46.51 -28.51 26.81
N ARG A 145 45.61 -29.47 26.60
CA ARG A 145 45.37 -30.53 27.58
C ARG A 145 46.71 -31.25 27.81
N ARG A 146 47.21 -31.22 29.04
CA ARG A 146 48.40 -32.00 29.43
C ARG A 146 48.11 -33.49 29.17
N PRO A 147 49.10 -34.29 28.73
CA PRO A 147 48.92 -35.73 28.65
C PRO A 147 48.69 -36.30 30.07
N ILE A 148 47.72 -37.21 30.18
CA ILE A 148 47.47 -38.01 31.40
C ILE A 148 48.64 -39.00 31.54
N PRO A 149 49.30 -39.13 32.71
CA PRO A 149 50.29 -40.18 32.91
C PRO A 149 49.62 -41.55 32.86
N THR A 150 50.05 -42.42 31.95
CA THR A 150 49.61 -43.80 31.87
C THR A 150 50.13 -44.55 33.11
N ALA A 151 49.22 -45.12 33.91
CA ALA A 151 49.60 -45.97 35.03
C ALA A 151 50.23 -47.27 34.47
N GLU A 152 51.47 -47.56 34.88
CA GLU A 152 52.10 -48.86 34.66
C GLU A 152 51.30 -49.94 35.38
N THR A 153 50.55 -50.73 34.63
CA THR A 153 50.02 -52.02 35.09
C THR A 153 51.18 -53.00 35.23
N GLY A 154 51.43 -53.42 36.46
CA GLY A 154 52.44 -54.41 36.82
C GLY A 154 52.33 -55.70 36.00
N ARG A 155 53.48 -56.28 35.66
CA ARG A 155 53.57 -57.62 35.08
C ARG A 155 53.50 -58.67 36.20
N PRO A 156 52.81 -59.80 35.98
CA PRO A 156 52.87 -60.92 36.90
C PRO A 156 54.13 -61.75 36.60
N TRP A 157 54.85 -62.19 37.63
CA TRP A 157 55.28 -63.57 37.93
C TRP A 157 55.90 -63.54 39.33
#